data_AF-A0A7S3SVQ4-F1
#
_entry.id   AF-A0A7S3SVQ4-F1
#
_cell.length_a   1.000
_cell.length_b   1.000
_cell.length_c   1.000
_cell.angle_alpha   90.00
_cell.angle_beta   90.00
_cell.angle_gamma   90.00
#
_symmetry.space_group_name_H-M   'P 1'
#
loop_
_entity.id
_entity.type
_entity.pdbx_description
1 polymer ?
#
loop_
_entity_poly.entity_id
_entity_poly.type
_entity_poly.pdbx_seq_one_letter_code
_entity_poly.pdbx_strand_id
1 'polypeptide(L)'
;AEASSAGGEGGEGGGWREWVRGLVSRWRPAREGASGGAYGAHSLSPLRVGSVFPTLVGVGTAGDEAFRRRLTRFALALYQKASTNRSDPTAPLENGEFFRAQMRNQRLVRRQPDVLALERVARRACISHLSYSARLGGEAREELEALLRDAPLSLWAAVLQPSEAHHRHNHEGNLCSGVFYASLPAAGGVAPLVFDDPRGVPWADVGAATGGAGGLRLNLRDEGGLPGGGGDPSSGALRAPFIEQRAFSPREGDLIIFPAWLPHAVVSGEAAGGGAAGKASGGLDASTARIAFAFNLECPAALASFAFSV
;
A
#
# COMPACT_ATOMS: atom_id res chain seq x y z
N ALA A 1 33.81 11.72 -40.35
CA ALA A 1 32.42 12.21 -40.43
C ALA A 1 31.78 11.95 -39.07
N GLU A 2 31.80 12.98 -38.24
CA GLU A 2 31.34 12.96 -36.86
C GLU A 2 29.80 12.87 -36.83
N ALA A 3 29.28 11.90 -36.10
CA ALA A 3 27.85 11.83 -35.78
C ALA A 3 27.69 12.28 -34.33
N SER A 4 27.13 13.48 -34.15
CA SER A 4 26.86 14.09 -32.86
C SER A 4 25.77 13.32 -32.10
N SER A 5 26.12 12.76 -30.94
CA SER A 5 25.14 12.28 -29.96
C SER A 5 24.64 13.47 -29.13
N ALA A 6 23.49 14.02 -29.48
CA ALA A 6 22.80 14.99 -28.64
C ALA A 6 22.18 14.28 -27.44
N GLY A 7 22.84 14.38 -26.29
CA GLY A 7 22.30 14.00 -24.99
C GLY A 7 21.27 15.03 -24.56
N GLY A 8 19.99 14.68 -24.66
CA GLY A 8 18.91 15.44 -24.02
C GLY A 8 18.76 15.01 -22.57
N GLU A 9 19.36 15.76 -21.65
CA GLU A 9 19.02 15.69 -20.23
C GLU A 9 17.60 16.25 -20.03
N GLY A 10 16.61 15.37 -20.13
CA GLY A 10 15.22 15.68 -19.80
C GLY A 10 15.08 15.91 -18.29
N GLY A 11 14.71 17.13 -17.89
CA GLY A 11 14.47 17.49 -16.51
C GLY A 11 13.23 16.83 -15.92
N GLU A 12 13.39 15.66 -15.28
CA GLU A 12 12.33 14.94 -14.55
C GLU A 12 12.29 15.24 -13.02
N GLY A 13 12.91 16.33 -12.57
CA GLY A 13 13.17 16.55 -11.13
C GLY A 13 12.09 17.24 -10.29
N GLY A 14 11.03 17.78 -10.88
CA GLY A 14 10.17 18.79 -10.23
C GLY A 14 9.00 18.26 -9.39
N GLY A 15 8.20 17.33 -9.92
CA GLY A 15 6.88 17.01 -9.35
C GLY A 15 6.90 16.38 -7.95
N TRP A 16 7.94 15.62 -7.60
CA TRP A 16 8.00 14.92 -6.32
C TRP A 16 8.38 15.83 -5.13
N ARG A 17 9.11 16.94 -5.38
CA ARG A 17 9.46 17.91 -4.32
C ARG A 17 8.23 18.70 -3.84
N GLU A 18 7.28 18.97 -4.75
CA GLU A 18 5.99 19.57 -4.37
C GLU A 18 5.11 18.59 -3.59
N TRP A 19 5.17 17.29 -3.88
CA TRP A 19 4.45 16.26 -3.15
C TRP A 19 4.85 16.18 -1.66
N VAL A 20 6.16 16.17 -1.36
CA VAL A 20 6.66 16.16 0.03
C VAL A 20 6.25 17.42 0.80
N ARG A 21 6.23 18.59 0.15
CA ARG A 21 5.76 19.84 0.77
C ARG A 21 4.25 19.83 1.03
N GLY A 22 3.47 19.23 0.14
CA GLY A 22 2.01 19.09 0.28
C GLY A 22 1.61 18.30 1.52
N LEU A 23 2.30 17.20 1.82
CA LEU A 23 2.01 16.33 2.96
C LEU A 23 2.21 17.02 4.31
N VAL A 24 3.25 17.86 4.44
CA VAL A 24 3.60 18.58 5.68
C VAL A 24 2.65 19.76 5.95
N SER A 25 2.09 20.38 4.92
CA SER A 25 1.26 21.59 5.07
C SER A 25 -0.14 21.37 5.67
N ARG A 26 -0.65 20.13 5.65
CA ARG A 26 -2.04 19.80 6.04
C ARG A 26 -2.24 19.57 7.54
N TRP A 27 -1.20 19.71 8.36
CA TRP A 27 -1.31 19.53 9.80
C TRP A 27 -0.72 20.74 10.53
N ARG A 28 -1.56 21.74 10.83
CA ARG A 28 -1.25 22.78 11.81
C ARG A 28 -2.00 22.46 13.10
N PRO A 29 -1.32 22.25 14.24
CA PRO A 29 -2.01 22.20 15.52
C PRO A 29 -2.72 23.54 15.76
N ALA A 30 -3.95 23.49 16.27
CA ALA A 30 -4.75 24.66 16.56
C ALA A 30 -3.96 25.60 17.48
N ARG A 31 -3.67 26.82 17.01
CA ARG A 31 -3.12 27.88 17.86
C ARG A 31 -4.20 28.31 18.84
N GLU A 32 -3.98 28.04 20.12
CA GLU A 32 -4.80 28.56 21.21
C GLU A 32 -4.71 30.10 21.21
N GLY A 33 -5.84 30.75 20.92
CA GLY A 33 -6.02 32.17 21.16
C GLY A 33 -6.20 32.38 22.66
N ALA A 34 -5.25 33.06 23.29
CA ALA A 34 -5.37 33.50 24.68
C ALA A 34 -6.33 34.69 24.75
N SER A 35 -7.56 34.47 25.21
CA SER A 35 -8.46 35.55 25.63
C SER A 35 -8.54 35.59 27.16
N GLY A 36 -7.92 36.61 27.74
CA GLY A 36 -7.99 36.91 29.17
C GLY A 36 -9.39 37.38 29.56
N GLY A 37 -9.97 36.71 30.54
CA GLY A 37 -11.20 37.10 31.21
C GLY A 37 -11.24 36.44 32.58
N ALA A 38 -10.88 37.20 33.60
CA ALA A 38 -11.02 36.78 34.99
C ALA A 38 -12.51 36.78 35.35
N TYR A 39 -13.07 35.65 35.80
CA TYR A 39 -14.08 35.60 36.86
C TYR A 39 -14.20 34.16 37.39
N GLY A 40 -14.31 34.07 38.72
CA GLY A 40 -14.35 32.82 39.48
C GLY A 40 -15.56 31.95 39.16
N ALA A 41 -15.26 30.73 38.76
CA ALA A 41 -16.09 29.54 38.86
C ALA A 41 -15.09 28.40 38.99
N HIS A 42 -15.41 27.31 39.69
CA HIS A 42 -14.60 26.10 39.65
C HIS A 42 -14.59 25.60 38.19
N SER A 43 -13.60 26.09 37.44
CA SER A 43 -13.44 25.88 36.02
C SER A 43 -13.06 24.42 35.83
N LEU A 44 -14.05 23.57 35.62
CA LEU A 44 -13.82 22.23 35.09
C LEU A 44 -13.03 22.42 33.79
N SER A 45 -11.80 21.89 33.75
CA SER A 45 -11.00 21.88 32.52
C SER A 45 -11.88 21.32 31.39
N PRO A 46 -11.96 22.00 30.23
CA PRO A 46 -12.80 21.51 29.14
C PRO A 46 -12.35 20.10 28.76
N LEU A 47 -13.31 19.18 28.64
CA LEU A 47 -13.05 17.82 28.18
C LEU A 47 -12.44 17.91 26.78
N ARG A 48 -11.19 17.46 26.64
CA ARG A 48 -10.49 17.38 25.35
C ARG A 48 -10.47 15.93 24.89
N VAL A 49 -11.09 15.65 23.75
CA VAL A 49 -10.99 14.36 23.06
C VAL A 49 -10.00 14.53 21.91
N GLY A 50 -9.01 13.66 21.82
CA GLY A 50 -7.99 13.69 20.78
C GLY A 50 -7.61 12.30 20.30
N SER A 51 -7.17 12.18 19.05
CA SER A 51 -6.67 10.92 18.50
C SER A 51 -5.29 10.59 19.08
N VAL A 52 -5.18 9.42 19.70
CA VAL A 52 -3.92 8.86 20.19
C VAL A 52 -3.54 7.64 19.34
N PHE A 53 -2.25 7.53 19.01
CA PHE A 53 -1.68 6.40 18.25
C PHE A 53 -2.38 6.09 16.91
N PRO A 54 -2.51 7.07 15.98
CA PRO A 54 -3.09 6.78 14.68
C PRO A 54 -2.22 5.80 13.89
N THR A 55 -2.84 4.79 13.28
CA THR A 55 -2.21 4.04 12.19
C THR A 55 -2.21 4.91 10.94
N LEU A 56 -1.03 5.15 10.36
CA LEU A 56 -0.88 5.99 9.18
C LEU A 56 -0.67 5.10 7.96
N VAL A 57 -1.34 5.43 6.85
CA VAL A 57 -1.11 4.84 5.54
C VAL A 57 -0.81 5.99 4.58
N GLY A 58 0.36 5.97 3.97
CA GLY A 58 0.77 6.92 2.95
C GLY A 58 0.21 6.53 1.59
N VAL A 59 -0.37 7.48 0.87
CA VAL A 59 -0.82 7.31 -0.51
C VAL A 59 -0.22 8.43 -1.36
N GLY A 60 0.41 8.04 -2.46
CA GLY A 60 0.97 8.96 -3.45
C GLY A 60 0.87 8.38 -4.84
N THR A 61 1.47 9.07 -5.81
CA THR A 61 1.61 8.60 -7.18
C THR A 61 3.07 8.57 -7.58
N ALA A 62 3.45 7.64 -8.45
CA ALA A 62 4.83 7.49 -8.90
C ALA A 62 4.93 7.13 -10.39
N GLY A 63 5.89 7.76 -11.07
CA GLY A 63 6.17 7.53 -12.48
C GLY A 63 5.07 8.03 -13.41
N ASP A 64 5.41 8.13 -14.69
CA ASP A 64 4.47 8.46 -15.75
C ASP A 64 3.89 7.17 -16.38
N GLU A 65 3.02 7.35 -17.37
CA GLU A 65 2.42 6.23 -18.09
C GLU A 65 3.47 5.37 -18.83
N ALA A 66 4.53 6.00 -19.36
CA ALA A 66 5.59 5.28 -20.05
C ALA A 66 6.38 4.36 -19.10
N PHE A 67 6.72 4.85 -17.91
CA PHE A 67 7.36 4.10 -16.84
C PHE A 67 6.50 2.91 -16.40
N ARG A 68 5.21 3.14 -16.15
CA ARG A 68 4.24 2.07 -15.83
C ARG A 68 4.20 1.01 -16.92
N ARG A 69 4.06 1.40 -18.19
CA ARG A 69 4.05 0.44 -19.32
C ARG A 69 5.33 -0.40 -19.41
N ARG A 70 6.50 0.17 -19.12
CA ARG A 70 7.76 -0.60 -19.12
C ARG A 70 7.79 -1.61 -17.97
N LEU A 71 7.40 -1.20 -16.76
CA LEU A 71 7.27 -2.09 -15.61
C LEU A 71 6.25 -3.21 -15.84
N THR A 72 5.08 -2.89 -16.41
CA THR A 72 4.04 -3.85 -16.80
C THR A 72 4.59 -4.90 -17.75
N ARG A 73 5.24 -4.49 -18.86
CA ARG A 73 5.87 -5.42 -19.81
C ARG A 73 6.92 -6.30 -19.15
N PHE A 74 7.73 -5.72 -18.27
CA PHE A 74 8.74 -6.46 -17.53
C PHE A 74 8.13 -7.54 -16.61
N ALA A 75 7.10 -7.20 -15.82
CA ALA A 75 6.41 -8.14 -14.95
C ALA A 75 5.76 -9.29 -15.73
N LEU A 76 5.12 -8.99 -16.87
CA LEU A 76 4.53 -9.99 -17.75
C LEU A 76 5.58 -10.94 -18.35
N ALA A 77 6.72 -10.39 -18.81
CA ALA A 77 7.82 -11.22 -19.33
C ALA A 77 8.41 -12.14 -18.25
N LEU A 78 8.55 -11.64 -17.02
CA LEU A 78 8.95 -12.47 -15.87
C LEU A 78 7.95 -13.58 -15.59
N TYR A 79 6.66 -13.25 -15.57
CA TYR A 79 5.59 -14.21 -15.31
C TYR A 79 5.57 -15.29 -16.38
N GLN A 80 5.59 -14.91 -17.65
CA GLN A 80 5.61 -15.85 -18.78
C GLN A 80 6.81 -16.80 -18.69
N LYS A 81 8.01 -16.27 -18.40
CA LYS A 81 9.22 -17.10 -18.20
C LYS A 81 9.07 -18.06 -17.01
N ALA A 82 8.43 -17.64 -15.93
CA ALA A 82 8.17 -18.50 -14.78
C ALA A 82 7.16 -19.60 -15.12
N SER A 83 6.09 -19.28 -15.87
CA SER A 83 5.09 -20.24 -16.33
C SER A 83 5.68 -21.31 -17.24
N THR A 84 6.58 -20.95 -18.17
CA THR A 84 7.21 -21.92 -19.09
C THR A 84 8.18 -22.88 -18.42
N ASN A 85 8.68 -22.55 -17.22
CA ASN A 85 9.63 -23.38 -16.48
C ASN A 85 8.96 -24.41 -15.56
N ARG A 86 7.63 -24.54 -15.60
CA ARG A 86 6.87 -25.51 -14.79
C ARG A 86 6.73 -26.85 -15.50
N SER A 87 6.45 -27.90 -14.73
CA SER A 87 6.10 -29.21 -15.26
C SER A 87 4.78 -29.20 -16.04
N ASP A 88 3.82 -28.37 -15.60
CA ASP A 88 2.57 -28.09 -16.32
C ASP A 88 2.51 -26.59 -16.68
N PRO A 89 2.87 -26.22 -17.92
CA PRO A 89 2.80 -24.84 -18.39
C PRO A 89 1.37 -24.38 -18.71
N THR A 90 0.38 -25.28 -18.70
CA THR A 90 -1.02 -24.96 -19.04
C THR A 90 -1.83 -24.50 -17.83
N ALA A 91 -1.43 -24.92 -16.62
CA ALA A 91 -2.03 -24.43 -15.39
C ALA A 91 -1.65 -22.96 -15.15
N PRO A 92 -2.57 -22.12 -14.61
CA PRO A 92 -2.22 -20.80 -14.10
C PRO A 92 -1.11 -20.89 -13.06
N LEU A 93 -0.17 -19.94 -13.09
CA LEU A 93 0.92 -19.85 -12.13
C LEU A 93 0.41 -19.04 -10.94
N GLU A 94 0.20 -19.69 -9.80
CA GLU A 94 -0.27 -19.02 -8.60
C GLU A 94 0.74 -17.94 -8.18
N ASN A 95 0.24 -16.81 -7.65
CA ASN A 95 1.08 -15.69 -7.24
C ASN A 95 2.20 -16.08 -6.25
N GLY A 96 1.95 -17.03 -5.35
CA GLY A 96 2.96 -17.56 -4.42
C GLY A 96 4.09 -18.34 -5.11
N GLU A 97 3.78 -19.10 -6.16
CA GLU A 97 4.79 -19.76 -6.99
C GLU A 97 5.59 -18.75 -7.81
N PHE A 98 4.91 -17.75 -8.37
CA PHE A 98 5.55 -16.66 -9.10
C PHE A 98 6.52 -15.86 -8.21
N PHE A 99 6.11 -15.52 -6.99
CA PHE A 99 6.97 -14.89 -6.00
C PHE A 99 8.23 -15.72 -5.72
N ARG A 100 8.08 -17.02 -5.43
CA ARG A 100 9.22 -17.92 -5.18
C ARG A 100 10.16 -18.02 -6.38
N ALA A 101 9.63 -18.02 -7.61
CA ALA A 101 10.44 -18.01 -8.83
C ALA A 101 11.25 -16.72 -8.99
N GLN A 102 10.67 -15.56 -8.68
CA GLN A 102 11.35 -14.28 -8.69
C GLN A 102 12.44 -14.19 -7.62
N MET A 103 12.15 -14.63 -6.39
CA MET A 103 13.12 -14.55 -5.29
C MET A 103 14.37 -15.41 -5.55
N ARG A 104 14.24 -16.56 -6.22
CA ARG A 104 15.40 -17.34 -6.70
C ARG A 104 16.26 -16.59 -7.72
N ASN A 105 15.70 -15.61 -8.42
CA ASN A 105 16.34 -14.84 -9.49
C ASN A 105 16.43 -13.34 -9.17
N GLN A 106 16.41 -12.95 -7.89
CA GLN A 106 16.29 -11.55 -7.47
C GLN A 106 17.37 -10.64 -8.08
N ARG A 107 18.59 -11.18 -8.27
CA ARG A 107 19.70 -10.47 -8.94
C ARG A 107 19.37 -10.02 -10.36
N LEU A 108 18.60 -10.81 -11.11
CA LEU A 108 18.19 -10.47 -12.47
C LEU A 108 17.12 -9.38 -12.46
N VAL A 109 16.19 -9.47 -11.51
CA VAL A 109 15.11 -8.48 -11.33
C VAL A 109 15.71 -7.10 -11.01
N ARG A 110 16.67 -7.05 -10.09
CA ARG A 110 17.31 -5.79 -9.66
C ARG A 110 18.29 -5.18 -10.67
N ARG A 111 18.57 -5.83 -11.81
CA ARG A 111 19.38 -5.23 -12.89
C ARG A 111 18.57 -4.39 -13.85
N GLN A 112 17.24 -4.47 -13.79
CA GLN A 112 16.38 -3.72 -14.70
C GLN A 112 16.33 -2.24 -14.30
N PRO A 113 16.64 -1.29 -15.21
CA PRO A 113 16.70 0.13 -14.89
C PRO A 113 15.41 0.69 -14.27
N ASP A 114 14.24 0.30 -14.82
CA ASP A 114 12.95 0.76 -14.30
C ASP A 114 12.65 0.20 -12.90
N VAL A 115 13.10 -1.02 -12.60
CA VAL A 115 12.97 -1.62 -11.25
C VAL A 115 13.86 -0.90 -10.25
N LEU A 116 15.09 -0.54 -10.64
CA LEU A 116 15.99 0.26 -9.80
C LEU A 116 15.47 1.69 -9.57
N ALA A 117 14.80 2.28 -10.58
CA ALA A 117 14.12 3.56 -10.42
C ALA A 117 12.96 3.43 -9.42
N LEU A 118 12.13 2.38 -9.53
CA LEU A 118 11.06 2.12 -8.58
C LEU A 118 11.59 1.87 -7.17
N GLU A 119 12.66 1.08 -7.00
CA GLU A 119 13.30 0.83 -5.70
C GLU A 119 13.72 2.15 -5.03
N ARG A 120 14.32 3.09 -5.78
CA ARG A 120 14.70 4.41 -5.26
C ARG A 120 13.49 5.23 -4.81
N VAL A 121 12.40 5.20 -5.57
CA VAL A 121 11.15 5.89 -5.22
C VAL A 121 10.52 5.27 -3.97
N ALA A 122 10.39 3.95 -3.94
CA ALA A 122 9.85 3.18 -2.82
C ALA A 122 10.63 3.46 -1.53
N ARG A 123 11.96 3.43 -1.57
CA ARG A 123 12.82 3.75 -0.42
C ARG A 123 12.56 5.14 0.13
N ARG A 124 12.55 6.16 -0.74
CA ARG A 124 12.28 7.54 -0.33
C ARG A 124 10.89 7.70 0.27
N ALA A 125 9.89 7.00 -0.28
CA ALA A 125 8.53 6.99 0.23
C ALA A 125 8.46 6.34 1.63
N CYS A 126 9.14 5.21 1.84
CA CYS A 126 9.25 4.58 3.17
C CYS A 126 9.93 5.49 4.19
N ILE A 127 11.08 6.10 3.86
CA ILE A 127 11.78 7.04 4.76
C ILE A 127 10.86 8.21 5.11
N SER A 128 10.20 8.81 4.11
CA SER A 128 9.27 9.92 4.33
C SER A 128 8.10 9.51 5.22
N HIS A 129 7.55 8.31 5.01
CA HIS A 129 6.47 7.75 5.82
C HIS A 129 6.91 7.55 7.27
N LEU A 130 8.07 6.94 7.50
CA LEU A 130 8.63 6.71 8.84
C LEU A 130 8.94 8.02 9.56
N SER A 131 9.58 8.98 8.90
CA SER A 131 9.85 10.31 9.48
C SER A 131 8.55 11.01 9.88
N TYR A 132 7.53 10.95 9.04
CA TYR A 132 6.23 11.57 9.33
C TYR A 132 5.54 10.87 10.51
N SER A 133 5.51 9.54 10.51
CA SER A 133 4.88 8.74 11.57
C SER A 133 5.54 8.94 12.93
N ALA A 134 6.87 9.05 12.97
CA ALA A 134 7.63 9.35 14.16
C ALA A 134 7.70 10.85 14.50
N ARG A 135 7.05 11.71 13.70
CA ARG A 135 7.05 13.19 13.84
C ARG A 135 8.46 13.79 13.90
N LEU A 136 9.39 13.21 13.15
CA LEU A 136 10.78 13.65 13.10
C LEU A 136 10.93 14.89 12.23
N GLY A 137 11.74 15.85 12.69
CA GLY A 137 12.16 17.04 11.95
C GLY A 137 13.64 17.31 12.17
N GLY A 138 14.21 18.19 11.34
CA GLY A 138 15.63 18.59 11.44
C GLY A 138 16.60 17.41 11.38
N GLU A 139 17.58 17.43 12.26
CA GLU A 139 18.68 16.45 12.35
C GLU A 139 18.21 15.00 12.49
N ALA A 140 17.17 14.73 13.30
CA ALA A 140 16.67 13.37 13.50
C ALA A 140 16.11 12.75 12.21
N ARG A 141 15.55 13.56 11.30
CA ARG A 141 15.11 13.10 9.99
C ARG A 141 16.31 12.76 9.10
N GLU A 142 17.36 13.57 9.14
CA GLU A 142 18.58 13.38 8.35
C GLU A 142 19.34 12.12 8.81
N GLU A 143 19.39 11.88 10.12
CA GLU A 143 19.97 10.66 10.71
C GLU A 143 19.19 9.41 10.27
N LEU A 144 17.85 9.43 10.34
CA LEU A 144 17.03 8.32 9.85
C LEU A 144 17.26 8.07 8.35
N GLU A 145 17.34 9.13 7.54
CA GLU A 145 17.62 9.00 6.10
C GLU A 145 19.01 8.41 5.85
N ALA A 146 20.02 8.80 6.61
CA ALA A 146 21.36 8.22 6.53
C ALA A 146 21.37 6.72 6.89
N LEU A 147 20.71 6.34 7.99
CA LEU A 147 20.61 4.95 8.44
C LEU A 147 19.86 4.05 7.44
N LEU A 148 18.80 4.57 6.82
CA LEU A 148 17.94 3.80 5.91
C LEU A 148 18.35 3.87 4.43
N ARG A 149 19.36 4.68 4.09
CA ARG A 149 19.87 4.85 2.73
C ARG A 149 20.24 3.50 2.11
N ASP A 150 20.98 2.70 2.86
CA ASP A 150 21.53 1.41 2.41
C ASP A 150 20.80 0.21 3.03
N ALA A 151 19.70 0.45 3.77
CA ALA A 151 18.88 -0.62 4.32
C ALA A 151 18.39 -1.56 3.21
N PRO A 152 18.35 -2.88 3.42
CA PRO A 152 17.83 -3.77 2.40
C PRO A 152 16.36 -3.44 2.05
N LEU A 153 16.06 -3.42 0.75
CA LEU A 153 14.70 -3.28 0.24
C LEU A 153 14.43 -4.46 -0.68
N SER A 154 13.49 -5.30 -0.26
CA SER A 154 13.00 -6.42 -1.06
C SER A 154 11.86 -5.93 -1.93
N LEU A 155 11.94 -6.15 -3.24
CA LEU A 155 10.93 -5.72 -4.23
C LEU A 155 10.65 -6.84 -5.22
N TRP A 156 9.38 -7.08 -5.50
CA TRP A 156 8.92 -8.12 -6.43
C TRP A 156 7.66 -7.70 -7.17
N ALA A 157 7.43 -8.30 -8.34
CA ALA A 157 6.19 -8.12 -9.08
C ALA A 157 5.11 -9.10 -8.60
N ALA A 158 3.86 -8.67 -8.63
CA ALA A 158 2.67 -9.49 -8.49
C ALA A 158 1.82 -9.32 -9.75
N VAL A 159 1.39 -10.45 -10.33
CA VAL A 159 0.51 -10.49 -11.49
C VAL A 159 -0.70 -11.31 -11.06
N LEU A 160 -1.78 -10.61 -10.66
CA LEU A 160 -2.98 -11.23 -10.13
C LEU A 160 -4.07 -11.32 -11.21
N GLN A 161 -4.64 -12.50 -11.37
CA GLN A 161 -5.85 -12.71 -12.18
C GLN A 161 -7.10 -12.20 -11.44
N PRO A 162 -8.21 -11.90 -12.14
CA PRO A 162 -9.43 -11.34 -11.53
C PRO A 162 -9.99 -12.12 -10.33
N SER A 163 -9.86 -13.46 -10.35
CA SER A 163 -10.34 -14.35 -9.29
C SER A 163 -9.33 -14.56 -8.16
N GLU A 164 -8.09 -14.10 -8.31
CA GLU A 164 -7.06 -14.32 -7.31
C GLU A 164 -7.20 -13.33 -6.15
N ALA A 165 -7.13 -13.87 -4.93
CA ALA A 165 -7.03 -13.11 -3.70
C ALA A 165 -5.63 -13.25 -3.12
N HIS A 166 -5.26 -12.32 -2.24
CA HIS A 166 -4.11 -12.47 -1.39
C HIS A 166 -4.57 -12.54 0.06
N HIS A 167 -4.23 -13.64 0.72
CA HIS A 167 -4.65 -13.89 2.09
C HIS A 167 -4.19 -12.79 3.03
N ARG A 168 -4.94 -12.63 4.12
CA ARG A 168 -4.58 -11.71 5.19
C ARG A 168 -3.23 -12.10 5.79
N HIS A 169 -2.31 -11.15 5.85
CA HIS A 169 -0.98 -11.33 6.44
C HIS A 169 -0.40 -9.96 6.83
N ASN A 170 0.81 -9.99 7.38
CA ASN A 170 1.68 -8.83 7.59
C ASN A 170 3.11 -9.22 7.15
N HIS A 171 4.06 -8.30 7.29
CA HIS A 171 5.45 -8.50 6.88
C HIS A 171 6.41 -8.39 8.07
N GLU A 172 6.47 -9.44 8.90
CA GLU A 172 7.35 -9.51 10.07
C GLU A 172 8.82 -9.19 9.75
N GLY A 173 9.53 -8.53 10.68
CA GLY A 173 10.93 -8.15 10.53
C GLY A 173 11.19 -6.92 9.65
N ASN A 174 10.15 -6.30 9.08
CA ASN A 174 10.27 -5.10 8.24
C ASN A 174 9.79 -3.85 8.99
N LEU A 175 10.32 -2.69 8.59
CA LEU A 175 9.88 -1.39 9.13
C LEU A 175 8.62 -0.91 8.42
N CYS A 176 8.60 -1.07 7.09
CA CYS A 176 7.60 -0.50 6.22
C CYS A 176 7.38 -1.40 5.01
N SER A 177 6.14 -1.46 4.55
CA SER A 177 5.73 -2.18 3.35
C SER A 177 5.03 -1.23 2.39
N GLY A 178 4.95 -1.61 1.13
CA GLY A 178 4.22 -0.83 0.16
C GLY A 178 3.96 -1.56 -1.14
N VAL A 179 3.08 -0.97 -1.94
CA VAL A 179 2.64 -1.50 -3.24
C VAL A 179 2.55 -0.36 -4.24
N PHE A 180 3.18 -0.54 -5.38
CA PHE A 180 3.04 0.32 -6.56
C PHE A 180 2.18 -0.37 -7.62
N TYR A 181 1.17 0.32 -8.14
CA TYR A 181 0.22 -0.23 -9.11
C TYR A 181 0.60 0.14 -10.54
N ALA A 182 1.25 -0.77 -11.27
CA ALA A 182 1.71 -0.48 -12.63
C ALA A 182 0.59 -0.57 -13.67
N SER A 183 -0.30 -1.56 -13.55
CA SER A 183 -1.43 -1.76 -14.46
C SER A 183 -2.62 -2.33 -13.71
N LEU A 184 -3.83 -1.89 -14.06
CA LEU A 184 -5.08 -2.44 -13.52
C LEU A 184 -5.97 -2.95 -14.66
N PRO A 185 -6.83 -3.94 -14.40
CA PRO A 185 -7.77 -4.43 -15.41
C PRO A 185 -8.68 -3.31 -15.92
N ALA A 186 -8.87 -3.21 -17.23
CA ALA A 186 -9.70 -2.17 -17.84
C ALA A 186 -11.21 -2.41 -17.60
N ALA A 187 -11.60 -3.67 -17.46
CA ALA A 187 -12.98 -4.11 -17.23
C ALA A 187 -13.06 -4.94 -15.94
N GLY A 188 -14.05 -4.62 -15.10
CA GLY A 188 -14.25 -5.28 -13.80
C GLY A 188 -13.67 -4.50 -12.63
N GLY A 189 -14.30 -4.64 -11.46
CA GLY A 189 -13.86 -3.97 -10.24
C GLY A 189 -12.44 -4.38 -9.87
N VAL A 190 -11.60 -3.40 -9.53
CA VAL A 190 -10.26 -3.67 -9.03
C VAL A 190 -10.36 -4.14 -7.58
N ALA A 191 -9.92 -5.36 -7.33
CA ALA A 191 -9.74 -5.93 -6.00
C ALA A 191 -9.11 -4.90 -5.03
N PRO A 192 -9.79 -4.45 -3.97
CA PRO A 192 -9.22 -3.45 -3.08
C PRO A 192 -8.08 -4.04 -2.24
N LEU A 193 -7.14 -3.19 -1.84
CA LEU A 193 -6.24 -3.47 -0.72
C LEU A 193 -6.99 -3.17 0.56
N VAL A 194 -7.16 -4.16 1.43
CA VAL A 194 -7.91 -4.01 2.68
C VAL A 194 -6.94 -4.06 3.85
N PHE A 195 -7.03 -3.07 4.73
CA PHE A 195 -6.32 -3.01 6.00
C PHE A 195 -7.28 -3.33 7.14
N ASP A 196 -6.83 -4.13 8.09
CA ASP A 196 -7.54 -4.38 9.33
C ASP A 196 -7.06 -3.44 10.43
N ASP A 197 -7.95 -3.10 11.36
CA ASP A 197 -7.55 -2.41 12.58
C ASP A 197 -6.59 -3.30 13.38
N PRO A 198 -5.34 -2.85 13.63
CA PRO A 198 -4.36 -3.62 14.38
C PRO A 198 -4.73 -3.82 15.86
N ARG A 199 -5.74 -3.10 16.37
CA ARG A 199 -6.24 -3.20 17.75
C ARG A 199 -7.36 -4.23 17.89
N GLY A 200 -7.86 -4.79 16.79
CA GLY A 200 -9.03 -5.66 16.78
C GLY A 200 -8.88 -6.92 17.64
N VAL A 201 -10.03 -7.46 18.08
CA VAL A 201 -10.13 -8.73 18.81
C VAL A 201 -9.61 -9.91 17.95
N PRO A 202 -9.08 -10.98 18.59
CA PRO A 202 -8.54 -12.14 17.90
C PRO A 202 -9.52 -12.73 16.89
N TRP A 203 -9.03 -13.00 15.68
CA TRP A 203 -9.82 -13.44 14.52
C TRP A 203 -10.67 -14.69 14.78
N ALA A 204 -10.26 -15.56 15.72
CA ALA A 204 -10.93 -16.80 16.07
C ALA A 204 -12.39 -16.55 16.51
N ASP A 205 -12.66 -15.41 17.13
CA ASP A 205 -13.99 -15.07 17.64
C ASP A 205 -14.91 -14.45 16.57
N VAL A 206 -14.35 -13.97 15.46
CA VAL A 206 -15.11 -13.38 14.35
C VAL A 206 -15.70 -14.46 13.43
N GLY A 207 -15.04 -15.63 13.30
CA GLY A 207 -15.52 -16.74 12.49
C GLY A 207 -16.56 -17.64 13.18
N ALA A 208 -16.48 -17.78 14.51
CA ALA A 208 -17.43 -18.59 15.28
C ALA A 208 -18.83 -17.94 15.38
N ALA A 209 -18.90 -16.60 15.35
CA ALA A 209 -20.16 -15.87 15.38
C ALA A 209 -20.88 -15.81 14.01
N THR A 210 -20.20 -16.10 12.89
CA THR A 210 -20.78 -15.93 11.54
C THR A 210 -21.05 -17.21 10.76
N GLY A 211 -20.75 -18.40 11.30
CA GLY A 211 -21.34 -19.66 10.83
C GLY A 211 -21.28 -19.91 9.31
N GLY A 212 -20.15 -19.62 8.66
CA GLY A 212 -19.90 -20.01 7.26
C GLY A 212 -19.28 -18.90 6.42
N ALA A 213 -18.10 -19.18 5.82
CA ALA A 213 -17.44 -18.57 4.64
C ALA A 213 -17.59 -17.05 4.36
N GLY A 214 -18.04 -16.26 5.33
CA GLY A 214 -18.28 -14.84 5.23
C GLY A 214 -17.62 -14.20 6.44
N GLY A 215 -16.46 -13.59 6.21
CA GLY A 215 -15.94 -12.58 7.13
C GLY A 215 -17.05 -11.57 7.40
N LEU A 216 -17.13 -11.09 8.64
CA LEU A 216 -18.09 -10.08 9.09
C LEU A 216 -18.12 -8.89 8.10
N ARG A 217 -19.01 -8.95 7.10
CA ARG A 217 -19.37 -7.81 6.27
C ARG A 217 -20.29 -6.94 7.13
N LEU A 218 -19.69 -6.10 7.97
CA LEU A 218 -20.37 -4.88 8.38
C LEU A 218 -20.57 -4.06 7.11
N ASN A 219 -21.74 -4.20 6.49
CA ASN A 219 -22.19 -3.34 5.40
C ASN A 219 -22.12 -1.87 5.86
N LEU A 220 -21.07 -1.16 5.47
CA LEU A 220 -20.95 0.28 5.59
C LEU A 220 -20.52 0.81 4.23
N ARG A 221 -21.46 1.51 3.58
CA ARG A 221 -21.30 2.36 2.38
C ARG A 221 -19.91 2.99 2.32
N ASP A 222 -19.10 2.82 1.29
CA ASP A 222 -19.27 3.15 -0.14
C ASP A 222 -19.63 4.63 -0.37
N GLU A 223 -18.62 5.40 -0.78
CA GLU A 223 -18.73 6.76 -1.32
C GLU A 223 -19.34 6.76 -2.74
N GLY A 224 -19.79 5.61 -3.27
CA GLY A 224 -20.60 5.51 -4.49
C GLY A 224 -21.95 4.85 -4.21
N GLY A 225 -23.03 5.62 -4.24
CA GLY A 225 -24.38 5.13 -3.93
C GLY A 225 -24.87 4.01 -4.85
N LEU A 226 -25.25 2.88 -4.25
CA LEU A 226 -26.31 2.01 -4.78
C LEU A 226 -27.64 2.30 -4.06
N PRO A 227 -28.77 2.39 -4.78
CA PRO A 227 -30.07 2.75 -4.21
C PRO A 227 -30.70 1.53 -3.52
N GLY A 228 -31.04 1.63 -2.24
CA GLY A 228 -31.88 0.62 -1.59
C GLY A 228 -31.87 0.51 -0.06
N GLY A 229 -30.96 1.18 0.67
CA GLY A 229 -30.90 1.09 2.14
C GLY A 229 -31.19 2.41 2.84
N GLY A 230 -32.39 2.55 3.42
CA GLY A 230 -32.86 3.73 4.15
C GLY A 230 -32.27 3.88 5.57
N GLY A 231 -30.96 4.05 5.68
CA GLY A 231 -30.30 4.46 6.93
C GLY A 231 -30.12 5.98 6.97
N ASP A 232 -30.59 6.61 8.04
CA ASP A 232 -30.53 8.05 8.30
C ASP A 232 -29.07 8.57 8.40
N PRO A 233 -28.62 9.42 7.45
CA PRO A 233 -27.26 9.98 7.44
C PRO A 233 -27.02 11.04 8.54
N SER A 234 -28.05 11.45 9.30
CA SER A 234 -27.93 12.49 10.33
C SER A 234 -27.52 11.98 11.72
N SER A 235 -27.47 10.66 11.94
CA SER A 235 -27.26 10.11 13.28
C SER A 235 -25.86 10.36 13.88
N GLY A 236 -24.85 10.77 13.11
CA GLY A 236 -23.57 11.32 13.60
C GLY A 236 -22.86 10.49 14.68
N ALA A 237 -23.26 9.24 14.87
CA ALA A 237 -22.84 8.43 15.99
C ALA A 237 -21.37 8.14 15.74
N LEU A 238 -20.52 8.75 16.58
CA LEU A 238 -19.09 8.50 16.64
C LEU A 238 -18.90 7.00 16.89
N ARG A 239 -18.83 6.22 15.82
CA ARG A 239 -18.47 4.81 15.90
C ARG A 239 -17.03 4.79 16.39
N ALA A 240 -16.83 4.06 17.49
CA ALA A 240 -15.52 3.87 18.06
C ALA A 240 -14.66 3.23 16.94
N PRO A 241 -13.55 3.85 16.51
CA PRO A 241 -12.84 3.50 15.27
C PRO A 241 -12.10 2.16 15.33
N PHE A 242 -12.43 1.29 16.28
CA PHE A 242 -11.59 0.20 16.77
C PHE A 242 -11.82 -1.17 16.09
N ILE A 243 -12.68 -1.25 15.07
CA ILE A 243 -13.05 -2.53 14.43
C ILE A 243 -13.30 -2.37 12.91
N GLU A 244 -12.85 -1.25 12.31
CA GLU A 244 -13.15 -0.98 10.90
C GLU A 244 -12.06 -1.54 9.98
N GLN A 245 -12.49 -2.33 9.00
CA GLN A 245 -11.68 -2.59 7.82
C GLN A 245 -11.66 -1.33 6.94
N ARG A 246 -10.48 -0.97 6.43
CA ARG A 246 -10.32 0.12 5.49
C ARG A 246 -9.89 -0.44 4.14
N ALA A 247 -10.76 -0.31 3.15
CA ALA A 247 -10.49 -0.71 1.77
C ALA A 247 -9.95 0.48 0.97
N PHE A 248 -8.93 0.21 0.15
CA PHE A 248 -8.37 1.15 -0.80
C PHE A 248 -8.52 0.58 -2.21
N SER A 249 -9.25 1.31 -3.06
CA SER A 249 -9.42 0.98 -4.49
C SER A 249 -8.35 1.71 -5.29
N PRO A 250 -7.28 1.02 -5.71
CA PRO A 250 -6.13 1.67 -6.31
C PRO A 250 -6.42 2.16 -7.73
N ARG A 251 -5.64 3.16 -8.15
CA ARG A 251 -5.50 3.60 -9.53
C ARG A 251 -4.11 3.22 -10.04
N GLU A 252 -3.97 3.12 -11.35
CA GLU A 252 -2.64 2.96 -11.94
C GLU A 252 -1.76 4.14 -11.55
N GLY A 253 -0.50 3.86 -11.21
CA GLY A 253 0.46 4.84 -10.72
C GLY A 253 0.37 5.11 -9.22
N ASP A 254 -0.64 4.60 -8.52
CA ASP A 254 -0.71 4.74 -7.06
C ASP A 254 0.46 4.00 -6.40
N LEU A 255 1.02 4.65 -5.38
CA LEU A 255 2.02 4.13 -4.47
C LEU A 255 1.46 4.20 -3.05
N ILE A 256 1.20 3.03 -2.46
CA ILE A 256 0.69 2.91 -1.09
C ILE A 256 1.82 2.44 -0.19
N ILE A 257 1.97 3.09 0.96
CA ILE A 257 3.00 2.82 1.97
C ILE A 257 2.32 2.65 3.32
N PHE A 258 2.69 1.62 4.09
CA PHE A 258 2.09 1.36 5.39
C PHE A 258 3.08 0.64 6.33
N PRO A 259 2.86 0.70 7.66
CA PRO A 259 3.67 -0.03 8.62
C PRO A 259 3.64 -1.53 8.32
N ALA A 260 4.79 -2.18 8.31
CA ALA A 260 4.86 -3.59 7.90
C ALA A 260 4.08 -4.55 8.81
N TRP A 261 3.84 -4.15 10.06
CA TRP A 261 3.01 -4.91 11.02
C TRP A 261 1.51 -4.78 10.78
N LEU A 262 1.05 -3.85 9.92
CA LEU A 262 -0.36 -3.61 9.67
C LEU A 262 -0.99 -4.80 8.90
N PRO A 263 -1.95 -5.53 9.49
CA PRO A 263 -2.56 -6.66 8.80
C PRO A 263 -3.34 -6.19 7.58
N HIS A 264 -3.14 -6.88 6.46
CA HIS A 264 -3.77 -6.50 5.20
C HIS A 264 -4.01 -7.71 4.29
N ALA A 265 -4.94 -7.54 3.35
CA ALA A 265 -5.33 -8.55 2.36
C ALA A 265 -5.65 -7.90 1.02
N VAL A 266 -5.68 -8.71 -0.04
CA VAL A 266 -6.28 -8.33 -1.33
C VAL A 266 -7.48 -9.23 -1.53
N VAL A 267 -8.67 -8.64 -1.57
CA VAL A 267 -9.93 -9.40 -1.71
C VAL A 267 -10.18 -9.71 -3.18
N SER A 268 -10.63 -10.93 -3.52
CA SER A 268 -10.97 -11.28 -4.90
C SER A 268 -12.06 -10.36 -5.46
N GLY A 269 -11.96 -10.01 -6.74
CA GLY A 269 -12.86 -9.08 -7.42
C GLY A 269 -14.28 -9.62 -7.65
N GLU A 270 -14.57 -10.88 -7.29
CA GLU A 270 -15.86 -11.56 -7.55
C GLU A 270 -17.07 -10.91 -6.85
N ALA A 271 -16.82 -10.04 -5.85
CA ALA A 271 -17.88 -9.48 -5.03
C ALA A 271 -18.85 -8.51 -5.75
N ALA A 272 -18.57 -8.05 -6.97
CA ALA A 272 -19.38 -7.02 -7.63
C ALA A 272 -20.35 -7.52 -8.71
N GLY A 273 -20.29 -8.79 -9.12
CA GLY A 273 -21.21 -9.31 -10.14
C GLY A 273 -21.23 -10.83 -10.15
N GLY A 274 -22.26 -11.43 -9.54
CA GLY A 274 -22.43 -12.87 -9.34
C GLY A 274 -22.66 -13.71 -10.61
N GLY A 275 -21.99 -13.39 -11.72
CA GLY A 275 -21.90 -14.27 -12.87
C GLY A 275 -20.79 -15.29 -12.64
N ALA A 276 -21.14 -16.57 -12.57
CA ALA A 276 -20.19 -17.67 -12.43
C ALA A 276 -19.05 -17.52 -13.45
N ALA A 277 -17.85 -17.17 -12.97
CA ALA A 277 -16.65 -17.11 -13.77
C ALA A 277 -16.32 -18.55 -14.19
N GLY A 278 -16.75 -18.93 -15.39
CA GLY A 278 -16.28 -20.16 -16.02
C GLY A 278 -14.74 -20.14 -16.03
N LYS A 279 -14.11 -21.24 -15.61
CA LYS A 279 -12.65 -21.42 -15.66
C LYS A 279 -12.18 -21.13 -17.08
N ALA A 280 -11.72 -19.91 -17.35
CA ALA A 280 -11.21 -19.52 -18.63
C ALA A 280 -9.86 -20.23 -18.82
N SER A 281 -9.82 -21.20 -19.74
CA SER A 281 -8.61 -21.89 -20.19
C SER A 281 -7.77 -21.05 -21.16
N GLY A 282 -7.97 -19.73 -21.18
CA GLY A 282 -7.30 -18.80 -22.09
C GLY A 282 -6.04 -18.21 -21.46
N GLY A 283 -4.99 -18.03 -22.27
CA GLY A 283 -3.72 -17.46 -21.83
C GLY A 283 -3.85 -16.10 -21.12
N LEU A 284 -2.81 -15.74 -20.37
CA LEU A 284 -2.79 -14.53 -19.56
C LEU A 284 -2.99 -13.29 -20.43
N ASP A 285 -4.16 -12.66 -20.30
CA ASP A 285 -4.45 -11.40 -20.95
C ASP A 285 -3.95 -10.25 -20.07
N ALA A 286 -3.00 -9.49 -20.59
CA ALA A 286 -2.46 -8.31 -19.92
C ALA A 286 -3.55 -7.27 -19.61
N SER A 287 -4.64 -7.25 -20.38
CA SER A 287 -5.76 -6.33 -20.19
C SER A 287 -6.65 -6.68 -19.00
N THR A 288 -6.55 -7.92 -18.49
CA THR A 288 -7.38 -8.43 -17.39
C THR A 288 -6.59 -8.64 -16.09
N ALA A 289 -5.26 -8.62 -16.15
CA ALA A 289 -4.43 -8.86 -14.97
C ALA A 289 -4.15 -7.57 -14.19
N ARG A 290 -4.17 -7.65 -12.85
CA ARG A 290 -3.65 -6.61 -11.97
C ARG A 290 -2.15 -6.80 -11.82
N ILE A 291 -1.38 -5.79 -12.22
CA ILE A 291 0.08 -5.81 -12.16
C ILE A 291 0.55 -4.77 -11.15
N ALA A 292 1.17 -5.26 -10.08
CA ALA A 292 1.68 -4.43 -9.00
C ALA A 292 3.11 -4.84 -8.63
N PHE A 293 3.82 -3.94 -7.97
CA PHE A 293 5.14 -4.18 -7.41
C PHE A 293 5.06 -3.95 -5.92
N ALA A 294 5.16 -5.03 -5.15
CA ALA A 294 5.18 -4.98 -3.70
C ALA A 294 6.62 -4.91 -3.20
N PHE A 295 6.82 -4.27 -2.06
CA PHE A 295 8.12 -4.15 -1.45
C PHE A 295 8.08 -4.03 0.06
N ASN A 296 9.20 -4.40 0.67
CA ASN A 296 9.45 -4.28 2.10
C ASN A 296 10.79 -3.59 2.34
N LEU A 297 10.81 -2.59 3.21
CA LEU A 297 12.03 -2.01 3.77
C LEU A 297 12.38 -2.74 5.06
N GLU A 298 13.49 -3.45 5.06
CA GLU A 298 13.95 -4.24 6.20
C GLU A 298 14.49 -3.33 7.31
N CYS A 299 14.41 -3.79 8.55
CA CYS A 299 15.06 -3.11 9.68
C CYS A 299 16.57 -3.41 9.65
N PRO A 300 17.45 -2.39 9.50
CA PRO A 300 18.89 -2.60 9.68
C PRO A 300 19.17 -3.16 11.07
N ALA A 301 20.12 -4.10 11.18
CA ALA A 301 20.52 -4.68 12.46
C ALA A 301 20.90 -3.60 13.51
N ALA A 302 21.51 -2.50 13.05
CA ALA A 302 21.84 -1.35 13.91
C ALA A 302 20.61 -0.70 14.57
N LEU A 303 19.47 -0.62 13.86
CA LEU A 303 18.22 -0.08 14.40
C LEU A 303 17.51 -1.08 15.31
N ALA A 304 17.62 -2.38 15.02
CA ALA A 304 17.07 -3.41 15.89
C ALA A 304 17.68 -3.33 17.30
N SER A 305 18.99 -3.12 17.42
CA SER A 305 19.67 -2.98 18.72
C SER A 305 19.22 -1.74 19.51
N PHE A 306 18.87 -0.66 18.82
CA PHE A 306 18.42 0.57 19.48
C PHE A 306 17.00 0.43 20.07
N ALA A 307 16.09 -0.22 19.34
CA ALA A 307 14.70 -0.37 19.75
C ALA A 307 14.49 -1.24 20.99
N PHE A 308 15.42 -2.16 21.30
CA PHE A 308 15.36 -3.01 22.50
C PHE A 308 16.10 -2.44 23.71
N SER A 309 16.73 -1.27 23.59
CA SER A 309 17.50 -0.64 24.68
C SER A 309 16.74 0.48 25.41
N VAL A 310 15.51 0.79 24.99
CA VAL A 310 14.61 1.81 25.57
C VAL A 310 13.43 1.12 26.23
#